data_AF-A0A1F3VV50-F1
#
_entry.id   AF-A0A1F3VV50-F1
#
_cell.length_a   1.000
_cell.length_b   1.000
_cell.length_c   1.000
_cell.angle_alpha   90.00
_cell.angle_beta   90.00
_cell.angle_gamma   90.00
#
_symmetry.space_group_name_H-M   'P 1'
#
loop_
_entity.id
_entity.type
_entity.pdbx_description
1 polymer ?
#
loop_
_entity_poly.entity_id
_entity_poly.type
_entity_poly.pdbx_seq_one_letter_code
_entity_poly.pdbx_strand_id
1 'polypeptide(L)'
;MANIFPSKETHEFLENTLAKRTGIRRNVWTRIAVARSITLPNLPEQADFDSGGLELARNTILGEQDTLFRAMFIQRYQRALSDDEFFPKLFKLHLERGARLLRQDWELSGGRAEDFYAKLAENIPKFEPPQGALIDHRGVRNVLRLDVGNIVDTNEPFAWMLNKANNAHSAVVGTTGSGKTHFVKDLLIQITEQTQGNLPFIFFDYARGDVAGDANFVRATKARVVDLPNTPVPITPFPTCQTTVEVNQQAHHVAKIFRDVAPHIGIVQEQSLIAAVQQCYRDNQSVPPDFYDLRGLVEATGDVDSLTGVLGKLTDLNLFPSRQNGQALQVKDLLARSWIIDLHRLKELRELVVFLILDSLKNYFSRLRDQSVDETTGARELRCL
;
A
#
# COMPACT_ATOMS: atom_id res chain seq x y z
N MET A 1 -9.95 -30.36 23.17
CA MET A 1 -9.30 -29.04 23.11
C MET A 1 -9.88 -28.21 24.24
N ALA A 2 -9.05 -27.59 25.07
CA ALA A 2 -9.55 -26.75 26.16
C ALA A 2 -10.25 -25.50 25.61
N ASN A 3 -11.38 -25.14 26.21
CA ASN A 3 -12.11 -23.90 25.92
C ASN A 3 -11.87 -22.90 27.06
N ILE A 4 -12.10 -21.62 26.77
CA ILE A 4 -11.93 -20.54 27.75
C ILE A 4 -13.27 -19.84 28.01
N PHE A 5 -13.51 -19.52 29.28
CA PHE A 5 -14.62 -18.71 29.73
C PHE A 5 -14.06 -17.41 30.30
N PRO A 6 -14.21 -16.27 29.60
CA PRO A 6 -13.85 -14.97 30.16
C PRO A 6 -14.81 -14.59 31.30
N SER A 7 -14.45 -13.55 32.04
CA SER A 7 -15.37 -12.91 32.98
C SER A 7 -16.60 -12.38 32.24
N LYS A 8 -17.72 -12.28 32.96
CA LYS A 8 -18.94 -11.66 32.44
C LYS A 8 -18.66 -10.25 31.92
N GLU A 9 -17.88 -9.49 32.67
CA GLU A 9 -17.47 -8.12 32.36
C GLU A 9 -16.65 -8.03 31.05
N THR A 10 -15.66 -8.91 30.88
CA THR A 10 -14.87 -8.98 29.65
C THR A 10 -15.74 -9.40 28.47
N HIS A 11 -16.61 -10.40 28.66
CA HIS A 11 -17.52 -10.85 27.62
C HIS A 11 -18.45 -9.73 27.13
N GLU A 12 -19.12 -9.03 28.05
CA GLU A 12 -20.03 -7.93 27.73
C GLU A 12 -19.31 -6.80 27.00
N PHE A 13 -18.10 -6.44 27.42
CA PHE A 13 -17.35 -5.38 26.75
C PHE A 13 -16.92 -5.76 25.33
N LEU A 14 -16.36 -6.96 25.12
CA LEU A 14 -15.89 -7.37 23.80
C LEU A 14 -17.05 -7.62 22.81
N GLU A 15 -18.16 -8.21 23.27
CA GLU A 15 -19.33 -8.52 22.43
C GLU A 15 -20.28 -7.33 22.30
N ASN A 16 -20.79 -6.82 23.41
CA ASN A 16 -21.91 -5.89 23.41
C ASN A 16 -21.46 -4.44 23.16
N THR A 17 -20.21 -4.12 23.46
CA THR A 17 -19.65 -2.79 23.17
C THR A 17 -18.79 -2.83 21.91
N LEU A 18 -17.63 -3.47 21.95
CA LEU A 18 -16.67 -3.36 20.84
C LEU A 18 -17.24 -3.97 19.57
N ALA A 19 -17.69 -5.23 19.57
CA ALA A 19 -18.11 -5.87 18.32
C ALA A 19 -19.28 -5.15 17.64
N LYS A 20 -20.27 -4.68 18.41
CA LYS A 20 -21.40 -3.91 17.88
C LYS A 20 -21.00 -2.53 17.36
N ARG A 21 -20.10 -1.81 18.05
CA ARG A 21 -19.70 -0.44 17.69
C ARG A 21 -18.68 -0.40 16.56
N THR A 22 -17.91 -1.46 16.38
CA THR A 22 -16.77 -1.51 15.44
C THR A 22 -17.04 -2.36 14.20
N GLY A 23 -18.04 -3.25 14.24
CA GLY A 23 -18.29 -4.25 13.20
C GLY A 23 -17.29 -5.42 13.20
N ILE A 24 -16.32 -5.42 14.11
CA ILE A 24 -15.30 -6.46 14.23
C ILE A 24 -15.77 -7.55 15.21
N ARG A 25 -15.71 -8.81 14.79
CA ARG A 25 -16.19 -9.95 15.60
C ARG A 25 -15.43 -10.09 16.92
N ARG A 26 -16.12 -10.56 17.98
CA ARG A 26 -15.55 -10.79 19.32
C ARG A 26 -14.25 -11.60 19.33
N ASN A 27 -14.14 -12.65 18.51
CA ASN A 27 -12.93 -13.48 18.46
C ASN A 27 -11.69 -12.72 17.97
N VAL A 28 -11.85 -11.70 17.12
CA VAL A 28 -10.77 -10.79 16.73
C VAL A 28 -10.42 -9.90 17.92
N TRP A 29 -11.41 -9.32 18.61
CA TRP A 29 -11.17 -8.50 19.80
C TRP A 29 -10.52 -9.26 20.95
N THR A 30 -10.82 -10.55 21.12
CA THR A 30 -10.12 -11.44 22.07
C THR A 30 -8.61 -11.50 21.76
N ARG A 31 -8.24 -11.66 20.48
CA ARG A 31 -6.84 -11.67 20.04
C ARG A 31 -6.17 -10.31 20.27
N ILE A 32 -6.85 -9.22 19.92
CA ILE A 32 -6.34 -7.86 20.12
C ILE A 32 -6.13 -7.57 21.61
N ALA A 33 -7.07 -7.95 22.48
CA ALA A 33 -6.95 -7.79 23.93
C ALA A 33 -5.71 -8.52 24.48
N VAL A 34 -5.55 -9.80 24.13
CA VAL A 34 -4.39 -10.59 24.55
C VAL A 34 -3.09 -9.97 24.03
N ALA A 35 -3.03 -9.58 22.75
CA ALA A 35 -1.86 -8.93 22.16
C ALA A 35 -1.53 -7.61 22.88
N ARG A 36 -2.54 -6.75 23.11
CA ARG A 36 -2.38 -5.49 23.86
C ARG A 36 -1.80 -5.74 25.24
N SER A 37 -2.28 -6.77 25.93
CA SER A 37 -1.75 -7.18 27.22
C SER A 37 -0.29 -7.64 27.13
N ILE A 38 0.10 -8.43 26.12
CA ILE A 38 1.48 -8.91 25.94
C ILE A 38 2.48 -7.77 25.73
N THR A 39 2.07 -6.68 25.06
CA THR A 39 2.96 -5.54 24.77
C THR A 39 3.47 -4.80 26.01
N LEU A 40 2.76 -4.87 27.14
CA LEU A 40 3.22 -4.21 28.37
C LEU A 40 4.41 -4.94 28.98
N PRO A 41 5.42 -4.22 29.53
CA PRO A 41 6.65 -4.80 30.05
C PRO A 41 6.46 -5.63 31.33
N ASN A 42 5.36 -5.43 32.06
CA ASN A 42 5.01 -6.21 33.25
C ASN A 42 4.07 -7.38 32.88
N LEU A 43 4.23 -8.52 33.55
CA LEU A 43 3.30 -9.66 33.43
C LEU A 43 1.98 -9.36 34.16
N PRO A 44 0.85 -9.98 33.77
CA PRO A 44 -0.41 -9.78 34.48
C PRO A 44 -0.29 -10.30 35.90
N GLU A 45 -0.87 -9.57 36.86
CA GLU A 45 -1.01 -10.04 38.23
C GLU A 45 -1.85 -11.33 38.23
N GLN A 46 -1.51 -12.26 39.11
CA GLN A 46 -2.36 -13.43 39.34
C GLN A 46 -3.63 -12.95 40.03
N ALA A 47 -4.76 -13.15 39.37
CA ALA A 47 -6.07 -12.80 39.89
C ALA A 47 -7.08 -13.87 39.47
N ASP A 48 -7.98 -14.19 40.39
CA ASP A 48 -9.10 -15.07 40.11
C ASP A 48 -10.22 -14.26 39.48
N PHE A 49 -10.37 -14.43 38.17
CA PHE A 49 -11.48 -13.86 37.41
C PHE A 49 -12.61 -14.87 37.33
N ASP A 50 -13.86 -14.39 37.42
CA ASP A 50 -15.02 -15.24 37.16
C ASP A 50 -14.99 -15.80 35.73
N SER A 51 -15.80 -16.83 35.50
CA SER A 51 -15.96 -17.50 34.21
C SER A 51 -17.39 -17.37 33.70
N GLY A 52 -18.05 -16.25 34.00
CA GLY A 52 -19.46 -16.01 33.70
C GLY A 52 -19.75 -15.56 32.26
N GLY A 53 -18.72 -15.35 31.44
CA GLY A 53 -18.84 -15.01 30.03
C GLY A 53 -19.14 -16.22 29.14
N LEU A 54 -19.59 -15.96 27.90
CA LEU A 54 -19.82 -17.04 26.94
C LEU A 54 -18.52 -17.76 26.56
N GLU A 55 -18.65 -19.07 26.38
CA GLU A 55 -17.56 -19.94 25.98
C GLU A 55 -16.88 -19.47 24.68
N LEU A 56 -15.57 -19.58 24.65
CA LEU A 56 -14.74 -19.36 23.49
C LEU A 56 -13.90 -20.61 23.21
N ALA A 57 -14.16 -21.24 22.07
CA ALA A 57 -13.34 -22.36 21.61
C ALA A 57 -11.98 -21.86 21.11
N ARG A 58 -10.90 -22.54 21.53
CA ARG A 58 -9.52 -22.21 21.13
C ARG A 58 -9.36 -22.09 19.61
N ASN A 59 -9.90 -23.07 18.87
CA ASN A 59 -9.84 -23.09 17.41
C ASN A 59 -10.54 -21.87 16.77
N THR A 60 -11.63 -21.38 17.36
CA THR A 60 -12.38 -20.21 16.86
C THR A 60 -11.66 -18.89 17.10
N ILE A 61 -10.88 -18.79 18.19
CA ILE A 61 -10.09 -17.60 18.52
C ILE A 61 -8.77 -17.60 17.74
N LEU A 62 -8.02 -18.70 17.80
CA LEU A 62 -6.64 -18.76 17.37
C LEU A 62 -6.49 -19.30 15.95
N GLY A 63 -7.21 -20.35 15.57
CA GLY A 63 -7.10 -20.98 14.25
C GLY A 63 -5.64 -21.21 13.84
N GLU A 64 -5.26 -20.72 12.66
CA GLU A 64 -3.89 -20.79 12.12
C GLU A 64 -2.86 -19.98 12.93
N GLN A 65 -3.29 -19.06 13.80
CA GLN A 65 -2.41 -18.20 14.61
C GLN A 65 -2.05 -18.80 15.97
N ASP A 66 -2.52 -20.01 16.29
CA ASP A 66 -2.26 -20.66 17.59
C ASP A 66 -0.76 -20.75 17.90
N THR A 67 0.02 -21.25 16.95
CA THR A 67 1.48 -21.36 17.06
C THR A 67 2.15 -19.99 17.24
N LEU A 68 1.65 -18.96 16.57
CA LEU A 68 2.16 -17.59 16.70
C LEU A 68 1.92 -17.04 18.11
N PHE A 69 0.70 -17.19 18.65
CA PHE A 69 0.41 -16.76 20.02
C PHE A 69 1.23 -17.56 21.04
N ARG A 70 1.37 -18.88 20.87
CA ARG A 70 2.21 -19.68 21.76
C ARG A 70 3.67 -19.22 21.74
N ALA A 71 4.22 -18.91 20.57
CA ALA A 71 5.57 -18.36 20.44
C ALA A 71 5.72 -17.00 21.14
N MET A 72 4.75 -16.09 20.96
CA MET A 72 4.74 -14.79 21.65
C MET A 72 4.72 -14.95 23.18
N PHE A 73 3.93 -15.87 23.71
CA PHE A 73 3.91 -16.16 25.15
C PHE A 73 5.23 -16.75 25.63
N ILE A 74 5.81 -17.73 24.93
CA ILE A 74 7.12 -18.30 25.30
C ILE A 74 8.20 -17.21 25.33
N GLN A 75 8.21 -16.32 24.32
CA GLN A 75 9.14 -15.19 24.28
C GLN A 75 8.90 -14.23 25.45
N ARG A 76 7.64 -13.91 25.76
CA ARG A 76 7.27 -12.98 26.82
C ARG A 76 7.60 -13.50 28.22
N TYR A 77 7.39 -14.79 28.45
CA TYR A 77 7.66 -15.46 29.71
C TYR A 77 9.09 -15.99 29.82
N GLN A 78 9.87 -15.92 28.73
CA GLN A 78 11.26 -16.37 28.64
C GLN A 78 11.48 -17.82 29.11
N ARG A 79 10.47 -18.67 28.92
CA ARG A 79 10.51 -20.11 29.27
C ARG A 79 9.57 -20.91 28.39
N ALA A 80 9.82 -22.21 28.29
CA ALA A 80 8.86 -23.13 27.72
C ALA A 80 7.55 -23.13 28.53
N LEU A 81 6.43 -23.24 27.82
CA LEU A 81 5.08 -23.31 28.39
C LEU A 81 4.44 -24.63 27.98
N SER A 82 3.85 -25.34 28.95
CA SER A 82 2.96 -26.46 28.62
C SER A 82 1.70 -25.97 27.89
N ASP A 83 0.95 -26.88 27.26
CA ASP A 83 -0.27 -26.50 26.55
C ASP A 83 -1.31 -25.90 27.52
N ASP A 84 -1.49 -26.51 28.70
CA ASP A 84 -2.43 -26.04 29.74
C ASP A 84 -2.00 -24.72 30.40
N GLU A 85 -0.70 -24.47 30.51
CA GLU A 85 -0.19 -23.18 30.98
C GLU A 85 -0.49 -22.08 29.98
N PHE A 86 -0.15 -22.29 28.70
CA PHE A 86 -0.47 -21.34 27.64
C PHE A 86 -1.98 -21.10 27.55
N PHE A 87 -2.76 -22.17 27.43
CA PHE A 87 -4.20 -22.11 27.25
C PHE A 87 -4.90 -23.19 28.10
N PRO A 88 -5.88 -22.84 28.95
CA PRO A 88 -6.54 -21.54 29.02
C PRO A 88 -5.91 -20.56 30.02
N LYS A 89 -4.94 -20.99 30.86
CA LYS A 89 -4.52 -20.25 32.05
C LYS A 89 -3.93 -18.87 31.76
N LEU A 90 -2.75 -18.82 31.15
CA LEU A 90 -2.07 -17.55 30.85
C LEU A 90 -2.84 -16.75 29.80
N PHE A 91 -3.46 -17.43 28.83
CA PHE A 91 -4.32 -16.78 27.84
C PHE A 91 -5.47 -16.02 28.50
N LYS A 92 -6.15 -16.61 29.51
CA LYS A 92 -7.22 -15.93 30.27
C LYS A 92 -6.70 -14.72 31.01
N LEU A 93 -5.59 -14.85 31.76
CA LEU A 93 -5.01 -13.71 32.49
C LEU A 93 -4.69 -12.54 31.55
N HIS A 94 -4.12 -12.83 30.39
CA HIS A 94 -3.84 -11.80 29.39
C HIS A 94 -5.10 -11.23 28.74
N LEU A 95 -6.13 -12.05 28.49
CA LEU A 95 -7.41 -11.60 27.94
C LEU A 95 -8.10 -10.61 28.89
N GLU A 96 -8.17 -10.93 30.18
CA GLU A 96 -8.83 -10.09 31.18
C GLU A 96 -8.11 -8.74 31.34
N ARG A 97 -6.78 -8.77 31.49
CA ARG A 97 -5.98 -7.54 31.55
C ARG A 97 -6.10 -6.74 30.24
N GLY A 98 -6.06 -7.43 29.11
CA GLY A 98 -6.20 -6.85 27.79
C GLY A 98 -7.52 -6.12 27.58
N ALA A 99 -8.62 -6.76 27.98
CA ALA A 99 -9.95 -6.18 27.87
C ALA A 99 -10.09 -4.90 28.71
N ARG A 100 -9.49 -4.86 29.90
CA ARG A 100 -9.43 -3.64 30.73
C ARG A 100 -8.65 -2.51 30.06
N LEU A 101 -7.48 -2.81 29.49
CA LEU A 101 -6.68 -1.82 28.76
C LEU A 101 -7.45 -1.26 27.56
N LEU A 102 -8.08 -2.14 26.77
CA LEU A 102 -8.91 -1.73 25.65
C LEU A 102 -10.12 -0.89 26.09
N ARG A 103 -10.69 -1.16 27.27
CA ARG A 103 -11.77 -0.33 27.81
C ARG A 103 -11.30 1.07 28.17
N GLN A 104 -10.15 1.20 28.82
CA GLN A 104 -9.56 2.51 29.10
C GLN A 104 -9.29 3.28 27.80
N ASP A 105 -8.68 2.62 26.81
CA ASP A 105 -8.44 3.20 25.48
C ASP A 105 -9.77 3.63 24.81
N TRP A 106 -10.85 2.84 24.94
CA TRP A 106 -12.19 3.14 24.41
C TRP A 106 -12.86 4.35 25.10
N GLU A 107 -12.75 4.43 26.42
CA GLU A 107 -13.28 5.54 27.22
C GLU A 107 -12.56 6.85 26.90
N LEU A 108 -11.22 6.81 26.79
CA LEU A 108 -10.40 7.97 26.38
C LEU A 108 -10.74 8.44 24.95
N SER A 109 -11.27 7.54 24.12
CA SER A 109 -11.70 7.84 22.75
C SER A 109 -13.14 8.35 22.67
N GLY A 110 -13.77 8.66 23.81
CA GLY A 110 -15.15 9.17 23.87
C GLY A 110 -16.20 8.19 23.35
N GLY A 111 -15.87 6.90 23.28
CA GLY A 111 -16.75 5.88 22.71
C GLY A 111 -16.96 5.96 21.18
N ARG A 112 -16.07 6.68 20.47
CA ARG A 112 -16.08 6.76 19.00
C ARG A 112 -15.09 5.77 18.41
N ALA A 113 -15.55 4.96 17.45
CA ALA A 113 -14.73 3.90 16.86
C ALA A 113 -13.49 4.44 16.14
N GLU A 114 -13.62 5.54 15.39
CA GLU A 114 -12.52 6.14 14.63
C GLU A 114 -11.37 6.60 15.52
N ASP A 115 -11.67 7.34 16.60
CA ASP A 115 -10.67 7.77 17.57
C ASP A 115 -10.04 6.58 18.31
N PHE A 116 -10.85 5.57 18.61
CA PHE A 116 -10.36 4.36 19.26
C PHE A 116 -9.35 3.63 18.37
N TYR A 117 -9.60 3.52 17.07
CA TYR A 117 -8.62 2.96 16.14
C TYR A 117 -7.34 3.78 16.06
N ALA A 118 -7.44 5.12 16.01
CA ALA A 118 -6.27 5.99 16.06
C ALA A 118 -5.47 5.76 17.35
N LYS A 119 -6.16 5.63 18.49
CA LYS A 119 -5.53 5.37 19.79
C LYS A 119 -4.83 4.02 19.86
N LEU A 120 -5.45 2.98 19.30
CA LEU A 120 -4.82 1.67 19.20
C LEU A 120 -3.57 1.71 18.31
N ALA A 121 -3.61 2.46 17.20
CA ALA A 121 -2.46 2.61 16.31
C ALA A 121 -1.29 3.35 16.99
N GLU A 122 -1.56 4.38 17.81
CA GLU A 122 -0.53 5.07 18.61
C GLU A 122 0.23 4.14 19.56
N ASN A 123 -0.46 3.10 20.07
CA ASN A 123 0.11 2.14 21.01
C ASN A 123 0.98 1.06 20.33
N ILE A 124 1.01 0.99 19.01
CA ILE A 124 1.87 0.05 18.27
C ILE A 124 3.31 0.59 18.34
N PRO A 125 4.29 -0.21 18.82
CA PRO A 125 5.68 0.20 18.80
C PRO A 125 6.07 0.64 17.38
N LYS A 126 6.55 1.87 17.24
CA LYS A 126 7.08 2.35 15.96
C LYS A 126 8.33 1.53 15.66
N PHE A 127 8.21 0.58 14.73
CA PHE A 127 9.37 -0.13 14.21
C PHE A 127 10.10 0.82 13.27
N GLU A 128 11.23 1.36 13.72
CA GLU A 128 12.13 2.06 12.81
C GLU A 128 12.82 1.01 11.92
N PRO A 129 12.68 1.10 10.59
CA PRO A 129 13.37 0.19 9.69
C PRO A 129 14.88 0.23 9.95
N PRO A 130 15.59 -0.92 9.83
CA PRO A 130 17.04 -0.93 9.99
C PRO A 130 17.72 0.14 9.13
N GLN A 131 18.70 0.85 9.73
CA GLN A 131 19.46 1.90 9.04
C GLN A 131 20.06 1.35 7.74
N GLY A 132 19.69 1.97 6.61
CA GLY A 132 20.08 1.54 5.26
C GLY A 132 18.94 0.99 4.39
N ALA A 133 17.77 0.66 4.96
CA ALA A 133 16.60 0.23 4.18
C ALA A 133 15.82 1.40 3.56
N LEU A 134 15.97 2.61 4.12
CA LEU A 134 15.18 3.78 3.76
C LEU A 134 15.91 4.68 2.76
N ILE A 135 15.22 5.04 1.68
CA ILE A 135 15.72 5.98 0.67
C ILE A 135 15.39 7.41 1.11
N ASP A 136 16.35 8.34 0.99
CA ASP A 136 16.08 9.77 1.19
C ASP A 136 15.48 10.39 -0.10
N HIS A 137 14.26 10.90 0.03
CA HIS A 137 13.52 11.62 -1.01
C HIS A 137 12.65 12.67 -0.34
N ARG A 138 13.05 13.94 -0.48
CA ARG A 138 12.34 15.07 0.13
C ARG A 138 11.22 15.56 -0.78
N GLY A 139 10.07 15.85 -0.19
CA GLY A 139 8.93 16.42 -0.87
C GLY A 139 8.74 17.92 -0.61
N VAL A 140 7.63 18.43 -1.11
CA VAL A 140 7.15 19.79 -0.90
C VAL A 140 6.39 19.87 0.42
N ARG A 141 6.72 20.87 1.25
CA ARG A 141 6.17 21.04 2.61
C ARG A 141 5.38 22.33 2.81
N ASN A 142 5.47 23.30 1.89
CA ASN A 142 4.65 24.49 1.96
C ASN A 142 3.17 24.13 1.81
N VAL A 143 2.31 24.94 2.42
CA VAL A 143 0.86 24.82 2.24
C VAL A 143 0.53 25.05 0.77
N LEU A 144 -0.17 24.10 0.16
CA LEU A 144 -0.67 24.22 -1.19
C LEU A 144 -2.14 24.64 -1.14
N ARG A 145 -2.41 25.88 -1.56
CA ARG A 145 -3.75 26.47 -1.57
C ARG A 145 -4.26 26.48 -3.01
N LEU A 146 -5.29 25.71 -3.30
CA LEU A 146 -5.89 25.64 -4.63
C LEU A 146 -7.18 26.44 -4.65
N ASP A 147 -7.25 27.44 -5.52
CA ASP A 147 -8.47 28.20 -5.73
C ASP A 147 -9.40 27.37 -6.62
N VAL A 148 -10.55 26.97 -6.07
CA VAL A 148 -11.45 25.99 -6.69
C VAL A 148 -12.70 26.65 -7.29
N GLY A 149 -13.19 27.73 -6.66
CA GLY A 149 -14.39 28.43 -7.09
C GLY A 149 -14.99 29.24 -5.95
N ASN A 150 -16.30 29.49 -5.99
CA ASN A 150 -17.01 30.23 -4.95
C ASN A 150 -18.06 29.35 -4.26
N ILE A 151 -18.33 29.63 -2.98
CA ILE A 151 -19.43 29.04 -2.23
C ILE A 151 -20.74 29.62 -2.76
N VAL A 152 -21.72 28.75 -3.08
CA VAL A 152 -22.97 29.17 -3.75
C VAL A 152 -23.77 30.18 -2.92
N ASP A 153 -23.88 29.96 -1.60
CA ASP A 153 -24.75 30.77 -0.73
C ASP A 153 -24.17 32.15 -0.41
N THR A 154 -22.85 32.23 -0.23
CA THR A 154 -22.16 33.46 0.21
C THR A 154 -21.45 34.19 -0.94
N ASN A 155 -21.26 33.51 -2.08
CA ASN A 155 -20.39 33.93 -3.18
C ASN A 155 -18.94 34.22 -2.76
N GLU A 156 -18.50 33.70 -1.60
CA GLU A 156 -17.13 33.85 -1.13
C GLU A 156 -16.20 32.86 -1.83
N PRO A 157 -14.94 33.24 -2.12
CA PRO A 157 -13.96 32.34 -2.70
C PRO A 157 -13.69 31.14 -1.79
N PHE A 158 -13.84 29.95 -2.35
CA PHE A 158 -13.44 28.68 -1.76
C PHE A 158 -12.06 28.27 -2.27
N ALA A 159 -11.16 28.02 -1.32
CA ALA A 159 -9.86 27.45 -1.60
C ALA A 159 -9.62 26.20 -0.78
N TRP A 160 -9.07 25.21 -1.44
CA TRP A 160 -8.73 23.93 -0.88
C TRP A 160 -7.25 23.90 -0.45
N MET A 161 -7.01 23.63 0.83
CA MET A 161 -5.67 23.42 1.37
C MET A 161 -5.26 21.96 1.19
N LEU A 162 -4.73 21.62 0.00
CA LEU A 162 -4.49 20.24 -0.47
C LEU A 162 -3.78 19.36 0.57
N ASN A 163 -2.73 19.87 1.20
CA ASN A 163 -1.89 19.11 2.12
C ASN A 163 -2.15 19.40 3.62
N LYS A 164 -3.28 20.01 3.97
CA LYS A 164 -3.68 20.19 5.38
C LYS A 164 -4.69 19.16 5.88
N ALA A 165 -5.32 18.41 4.97
CA ALA A 165 -6.21 17.31 5.33
C ALA A 165 -5.42 16.07 5.83
N ASN A 166 -6.13 15.07 6.36
CA ASN A 166 -5.50 13.82 6.81
C ASN A 166 -4.86 13.04 5.66
N ASN A 167 -5.41 13.15 4.44
CA ASN A 167 -4.84 12.65 3.20
C ASN A 167 -5.20 13.62 2.05
N ALA A 168 -4.46 13.54 0.95
CA ALA A 168 -4.67 14.35 -0.25
C ALA A 168 -5.45 13.60 -1.34
N HIS A 169 -6.10 12.48 -1.01
CA HIS A 169 -6.88 11.73 -2.00
C HIS A 169 -8.13 12.52 -2.39
N SER A 170 -8.44 12.55 -3.67
CA SER A 170 -9.56 13.33 -4.20
C SER A 170 -10.16 12.67 -5.43
N ALA A 171 -11.46 12.88 -5.60
CA ALA A 171 -12.23 12.34 -6.71
C ALA A 171 -12.99 13.47 -7.42
N VAL A 172 -12.79 13.60 -8.73
CA VAL A 172 -13.51 14.55 -9.59
C VAL A 172 -14.49 13.76 -10.45
N VAL A 173 -15.79 13.89 -10.17
CA VAL A 173 -16.85 13.09 -10.79
C VAL A 173 -17.83 14.01 -11.53
N GLY A 174 -18.28 13.60 -12.70
CA GLY A 174 -19.19 14.38 -13.53
C GLY A 174 -19.41 13.74 -14.90
N THR A 175 -20.46 14.15 -15.60
CA THR A 175 -20.81 13.64 -16.94
C THR A 175 -19.80 14.07 -18.00
N THR A 176 -19.81 13.43 -19.16
CA THR A 176 -18.96 13.82 -20.29
C THR A 176 -19.22 15.27 -20.69
N GLY A 177 -18.16 16.06 -20.88
CA GLY A 177 -18.28 17.49 -21.22
C GLY A 177 -18.47 18.43 -20.02
N SER A 178 -18.56 17.93 -18.78
CA SER A 178 -18.76 18.76 -17.58
C SER A 178 -17.53 19.55 -17.12
N GLY A 179 -16.45 19.60 -17.90
CA GLY A 179 -15.22 20.33 -17.56
C GLY A 179 -14.24 19.63 -16.61
N LYS A 180 -14.41 18.33 -16.30
CA LYS A 180 -13.52 17.59 -15.38
C LYS A 180 -12.03 17.72 -15.71
N THR A 181 -11.66 17.45 -16.97
CA THR A 181 -10.27 17.51 -17.42
C THR A 181 -9.72 18.93 -17.28
N HIS A 182 -10.51 19.93 -17.64
CA HIS A 182 -10.14 21.34 -17.48
C HIS A 182 -9.89 21.70 -16.01
N PHE A 183 -10.78 21.25 -15.12
CA PHE A 183 -10.64 21.46 -13.68
C PHE A 183 -9.34 20.82 -13.14
N VAL A 184 -9.07 19.55 -13.46
CA VAL A 184 -7.83 18.89 -12.99
C VAL A 184 -6.57 19.56 -13.57
N LYS A 185 -6.59 19.95 -14.84
CA LYS A 185 -5.48 20.68 -15.47
C LYS A 185 -5.19 21.99 -14.74
N ASP A 186 -6.23 22.75 -14.42
CA ASP A 186 -6.11 24.02 -13.71
C ASP A 186 -5.48 23.81 -12.32
N LEU A 187 -5.96 22.83 -11.54
CA LEU A 187 -5.38 22.49 -10.25
C LEU A 187 -3.89 22.12 -10.36
N LEU A 188 -3.50 21.31 -11.36
CA LEU A 188 -2.11 20.91 -11.56
C LEU A 188 -1.21 22.07 -12.00
N ILE A 189 -1.75 23.04 -12.76
CA ILE A 189 -1.05 24.29 -13.09
C ILE A 189 -0.80 25.09 -11.80
N GLN A 190 -1.83 25.33 -11.00
CA GLN A 190 -1.70 26.05 -9.72
C GLN A 190 -0.67 25.39 -8.79
N ILE A 191 -0.68 24.06 -8.70
CA ILE A 191 0.31 23.30 -7.92
C ILE A 191 1.73 23.47 -8.49
N THR A 192 1.87 23.38 -9.82
CA THR A 192 3.17 23.55 -10.46
C THR A 192 3.74 24.95 -10.22
N GLU A 193 2.90 25.99 -10.27
CA GLU A 193 3.29 27.37 -9.99
C GLU A 193 3.74 27.55 -8.54
N GLN A 194 2.94 27.07 -7.57
CA GLN A 194 3.25 27.19 -6.13
C GLN A 194 4.48 26.40 -5.70
N THR A 195 4.80 25.32 -6.42
CA THR A 195 5.95 24.46 -6.13
C THR A 195 7.14 24.73 -7.05
N GLN A 196 6.99 25.62 -8.03
CA GLN A 196 7.94 25.88 -9.11
C GLN A 196 8.28 24.63 -9.95
N GLY A 197 7.43 23.60 -9.91
CA GLY A 197 7.62 22.29 -10.53
C GLY A 197 8.37 21.27 -9.68
N ASN A 198 8.62 21.56 -8.40
CA ASN A 198 9.30 20.63 -7.48
C ASN A 198 8.38 19.54 -6.92
N LEU A 199 7.05 19.64 -7.10
CA LEU A 199 6.12 18.54 -6.84
C LEU A 199 5.76 17.87 -8.17
N PRO A 200 6.37 16.73 -8.52
CA PRO A 200 6.04 16.01 -9.74
C PRO A 200 4.62 15.44 -9.66
N PHE A 201 4.00 15.24 -10.83
CA PHE A 201 2.80 14.43 -10.96
C PHE A 201 2.93 13.43 -12.11
N ILE A 202 2.15 12.35 -12.05
CA ILE A 202 2.01 11.41 -13.16
C ILE A 202 0.55 11.37 -13.60
N PHE A 203 0.29 11.83 -14.83
CA PHE A 203 -1.03 11.89 -15.41
C PHE A 203 -1.20 10.78 -16.46
N PHE A 204 -2.17 9.88 -16.27
CA PHE A 204 -2.52 8.86 -17.27
C PHE A 204 -3.65 9.35 -18.17
N ASP A 205 -3.35 9.66 -19.45
CA ASP A 205 -4.35 10.11 -20.43
C ASP A 205 -4.94 8.91 -21.18
N TYR A 206 -6.06 8.39 -20.65
CA TYR A 206 -6.76 7.22 -21.21
C TYR A 206 -7.67 7.56 -22.39
N ALA A 207 -8.19 8.78 -22.46
CA ALA A 207 -9.45 9.05 -23.14
C ALA A 207 -9.27 9.49 -24.59
N ARG A 208 -8.85 10.74 -24.79
CA ARG A 208 -8.81 11.37 -26.12
C ARG A 208 -7.43 11.92 -26.49
N GLY A 209 -6.44 11.79 -25.62
CA GLY A 209 -5.16 12.48 -25.80
C GLY A 209 -5.31 13.99 -25.61
N ASP A 210 -6.39 14.46 -24.97
CA ASP A 210 -6.68 15.88 -24.81
C ASP A 210 -5.79 16.55 -23.77
N VAL A 211 -5.12 15.77 -22.91
CA VAL A 211 -4.13 16.25 -21.95
C VAL A 211 -2.76 16.26 -22.60
N ALA A 212 -2.37 15.17 -23.26
CA ALA A 212 -1.09 15.06 -23.95
C ALA A 212 -0.96 16.02 -25.14
N GLY A 213 -2.06 16.26 -25.88
CA GLY A 213 -2.11 17.17 -27.01
C GLY A 213 -2.21 18.66 -26.65
N ASP A 214 -2.37 19.00 -25.37
CA ASP A 214 -2.49 20.39 -24.92
C ASP A 214 -1.12 21.00 -24.63
N ALA A 215 -0.53 21.62 -25.66
CA ALA A 215 0.78 22.25 -25.57
C ALA A 215 0.87 23.36 -24.50
N ASN A 216 -0.24 24.02 -24.16
CA ASN A 216 -0.26 25.04 -23.12
C ASN A 216 -0.15 24.39 -21.74
N PHE A 217 -0.93 23.34 -21.49
CA PHE A 217 -0.87 22.56 -20.26
C PHE A 217 0.51 21.92 -20.05
N VAL A 218 1.03 21.24 -21.08
CA VAL A 218 2.36 20.57 -21.04
C VAL A 218 3.46 21.58 -20.68
N ARG A 219 3.43 22.77 -21.30
CA ARG A 219 4.41 23.83 -21.06
C ARG A 219 4.25 24.46 -19.66
N ALA A 220 3.02 24.76 -19.25
CA ALA A 220 2.74 25.35 -17.94
C ALA A 220 3.17 24.43 -16.79
N THR A 221 2.97 23.12 -16.96
CA THR A 221 3.35 22.10 -15.97
C THR A 221 4.80 21.61 -16.10
N LYS A 222 5.52 22.02 -17.16
CA LYS A 222 6.85 21.51 -17.52
C LYS A 222 6.89 19.97 -17.63
N ALA A 223 5.75 19.34 -17.91
CA ALA A 223 5.64 17.89 -17.96
C ALA A 223 6.26 17.31 -19.23
N ARG A 224 6.71 16.06 -19.16
CA ARG A 224 7.12 15.29 -20.34
C ARG A 224 6.00 14.36 -20.78
N VAL A 225 5.71 14.36 -22.08
CA VAL A 225 4.73 13.46 -22.69
C VAL A 225 5.40 12.17 -23.13
N VAL A 226 4.81 11.03 -22.78
CA VAL A 226 5.15 9.70 -23.29
C VAL A 226 3.99 9.23 -24.15
N ASP A 227 4.18 9.25 -25.48
CA ASP A 227 3.17 8.84 -26.47
C ASP A 227 3.28 7.34 -26.75
N LEU A 228 2.47 6.50 -26.10
CA LEU A 228 2.51 5.05 -26.33
C LEU A 228 1.69 4.66 -27.58
N PRO A 229 2.20 3.76 -28.44
CA PRO A 229 3.43 2.98 -28.32
C PRO A 229 4.69 3.62 -28.94
N ASN A 230 4.62 4.88 -29.40
CA ASN A 230 5.73 5.51 -30.14
C ASN A 230 6.96 5.78 -29.26
N THR A 231 6.76 6.05 -27.97
CA THR A 231 7.82 6.31 -26.99
C THR A 231 7.62 5.40 -25.77
N PRO A 232 8.65 4.65 -25.34
CA PRO A 232 8.55 3.77 -24.17
C PRO A 232 8.38 4.58 -22.88
N VAL A 233 7.72 3.98 -21.88
CA VAL A 233 7.74 4.53 -20.53
C VAL A 233 9.15 4.34 -19.95
N PRO A 234 9.85 5.42 -19.53
CA PRO A 234 11.29 5.35 -19.25
C PRO A 234 11.58 4.82 -17.83
N ILE A 235 11.10 3.63 -17.51
CA ILE A 235 11.24 2.98 -16.20
C ILE A 235 11.44 1.47 -16.39
N THR A 236 12.19 0.84 -15.49
CA THR A 236 12.17 -0.62 -15.34
C THR A 236 11.10 -1.03 -14.32
N PRO A 237 10.14 -1.91 -14.68
CA PRO A 237 9.16 -2.43 -13.73
C PRO A 237 9.72 -3.40 -12.69
N PHE A 238 11.00 -3.74 -12.79
CA PHE A 238 11.67 -4.73 -11.95
C PHE A 238 12.63 -4.02 -10.97
N PRO A 239 12.45 -4.18 -9.65
CA PRO A 239 13.36 -3.61 -8.66
C PRO A 239 14.66 -4.43 -8.55
N THR A 240 15.69 -3.83 -7.98
CA THR A 240 16.89 -4.59 -7.57
C THR A 240 16.57 -5.49 -6.39
N CYS A 241 17.04 -6.75 -6.46
CA CYS A 241 16.87 -7.77 -5.42
C CYS A 241 18.24 -8.27 -4.96
N GLN A 242 18.51 -8.23 -3.66
CA GLN A 242 19.79 -8.62 -3.06
C GLN A 242 19.80 -10.06 -2.54
N THR A 243 18.63 -10.64 -2.28
CA THR A 243 18.49 -11.98 -1.70
C THR A 243 17.61 -12.88 -2.55
N THR A 244 17.79 -14.20 -2.43
CA THR A 244 16.92 -15.19 -3.07
C THR A 244 15.46 -15.06 -2.64
N VAL A 245 15.22 -14.64 -1.39
CA VAL A 245 13.86 -14.41 -0.88
C VAL A 245 13.21 -13.23 -1.59
N GLU A 246 13.93 -12.11 -1.76
CA GLU A 246 13.43 -10.95 -2.49
C GLU A 246 13.14 -11.29 -3.96
N VAL A 247 14.04 -12.06 -4.61
CA VAL A 247 13.81 -12.54 -5.98
C VAL A 247 12.54 -13.38 -6.08
N ASN A 248 12.33 -14.32 -5.14
CA ASN A 248 11.14 -15.17 -5.13
C ASN A 248 9.86 -14.35 -4.88
N GLN A 249 9.88 -13.42 -3.94
CA GLN A 249 8.75 -12.54 -3.67
C GLN A 249 8.40 -11.69 -4.89
N GLN A 250 9.41 -11.11 -5.56
CA GLN A 250 9.21 -10.33 -6.77
C GLN A 250 8.66 -11.18 -7.91
N ALA A 251 9.17 -12.40 -8.10
CA ALA A 251 8.69 -13.31 -9.14
C ALA A 251 7.21 -13.65 -8.97
N HIS A 252 6.79 -14.02 -7.75
CA HIS A 252 5.38 -14.27 -7.43
C HIS A 252 4.51 -13.01 -7.60
N HIS A 253 5.02 -11.85 -7.19
CA HIS A 253 4.29 -10.59 -7.27
C HIS A 253 4.03 -10.16 -8.72
N VAL A 254 5.07 -10.18 -9.58
CA VAL A 254 4.92 -9.85 -11.01
C VAL A 254 4.00 -10.84 -11.71
N ALA A 255 4.16 -12.13 -11.46
CA ALA A 255 3.30 -13.14 -12.08
C ALA A 255 1.84 -12.99 -11.68
N LYS A 256 1.58 -12.58 -10.43
CA LYS A 256 0.24 -12.24 -9.96
C LYS A 256 -0.32 -11.00 -10.68
N ILE A 257 0.46 -9.95 -10.90
CA ILE A 257 0.02 -8.77 -11.69
C ILE A 257 -0.40 -9.22 -13.10
N PHE A 258 0.40 -10.06 -13.75
CA PHE A 258 0.07 -10.59 -15.08
C PHE A 258 -1.21 -11.43 -15.04
N ARG A 259 -1.37 -12.28 -14.02
CA ARG A 259 -2.59 -13.08 -13.85
C ARG A 259 -3.84 -12.24 -13.65
N ASP A 260 -3.74 -11.18 -12.84
CA ASP A 260 -4.89 -10.36 -12.44
C ASP A 260 -5.27 -9.32 -13.52
N VAL A 261 -4.30 -8.85 -14.32
CA VAL A 261 -4.48 -7.70 -15.23
C VAL A 261 -4.29 -8.06 -16.70
N ALA A 262 -3.40 -8.99 -17.04
CA ALA A 262 -3.12 -9.34 -18.43
C ALA A 262 -4.15 -10.34 -18.99
N PRO A 263 -4.44 -10.29 -20.29
CA PRO A 263 -5.47 -11.13 -20.89
C PRO A 263 -5.08 -12.61 -20.88
N HIS A 264 -5.99 -13.47 -20.42
CA HIS A 264 -5.92 -14.93 -20.55
C HIS A 264 -4.69 -15.61 -19.89
N ILE A 265 -4.17 -15.07 -18.78
CA ILE A 265 -3.08 -15.68 -18.01
C ILE A 265 -3.64 -16.68 -16.99
N GLY A 266 -3.35 -17.97 -17.18
CA GLY A 266 -3.73 -19.06 -16.27
C GLY A 266 -2.63 -19.44 -15.28
N ILE A 267 -2.91 -20.47 -14.45
CA ILE A 267 -1.96 -20.99 -13.45
C ILE A 267 -0.64 -21.46 -14.11
N VAL A 268 -0.72 -22.10 -15.29
CA VAL A 268 0.46 -22.59 -16.01
C VAL A 268 1.34 -21.42 -16.47
N GLN A 269 0.73 -20.40 -17.07
CA GLN A 269 1.44 -19.17 -17.46
C GLN A 269 2.04 -18.45 -16.26
N GLU A 270 1.31 -18.35 -15.16
CA GLU A 270 1.83 -17.75 -13.92
C GLU A 270 3.09 -18.47 -13.42
N GLN A 271 3.08 -19.81 -13.38
CA GLN A 271 4.25 -20.60 -12.97
C GLN A 271 5.43 -20.45 -13.95
N SER A 272 5.15 -20.40 -15.26
CA SER A 272 6.16 -20.14 -16.28
C SER A 272 6.83 -18.77 -16.08
N LEU A 273 6.03 -17.72 -15.83
CA LEU A 273 6.54 -16.38 -15.58
C LEU A 273 7.34 -16.30 -14.26
N ILE A 274 6.91 -16.99 -13.20
CA ILE A 274 7.68 -17.09 -11.95
C ILE A 274 9.07 -17.67 -12.24
N ALA A 275 9.13 -18.80 -12.95
CA ALA A 275 10.37 -19.47 -13.28
C ALA A 275 11.29 -18.57 -14.13
N ALA A 276 10.72 -17.87 -15.14
CA ALA A 276 11.45 -16.95 -16.00
C ALA A 276 12.05 -15.78 -15.21
N VAL A 277 11.26 -15.12 -14.34
CA VAL A 277 11.76 -14.00 -13.52
C VAL A 277 12.89 -14.47 -12.59
N GLN A 278 12.70 -15.59 -11.89
CA GLN A 278 13.75 -16.15 -11.02
C GLN A 278 15.03 -16.45 -11.78
N GLN A 279 14.91 -17.04 -12.97
CA GLN A 279 16.06 -17.38 -13.80
C GLN A 279 16.78 -16.13 -14.30
N CYS A 280 16.06 -15.10 -14.76
CA CYS A 280 16.69 -13.85 -15.18
C CYS A 280 17.50 -13.19 -14.04
N TYR A 281 16.97 -13.13 -12.82
CA TYR A 281 17.72 -12.55 -11.69
C TYR A 281 18.97 -13.36 -11.33
N ARG A 282 18.92 -14.70 -11.46
CA ARG A 282 20.09 -15.58 -11.26
C ARG A 282 21.17 -15.31 -12.31
N ASP A 283 20.78 -15.27 -13.59
CA ASP A 283 21.71 -15.11 -14.71
C ASP A 283 22.34 -13.70 -14.74
N ASN A 284 21.56 -12.69 -14.36
CA ASN A 284 21.99 -11.29 -14.36
C ASN A 284 22.67 -10.86 -13.04
N GLN A 285 23.07 -11.79 -12.15
CA GLN A 285 23.73 -11.49 -10.87
C GLN A 285 23.01 -10.38 -10.08
N SER A 286 21.70 -10.53 -9.86
CA SER A 286 20.85 -9.57 -9.14
C SER A 286 20.61 -8.21 -9.83
N VAL A 287 21.07 -8.01 -11.06
CA VAL A 287 20.63 -6.87 -11.88
C VAL A 287 19.18 -7.11 -12.35
N PRO A 288 18.28 -6.11 -12.24
CA PRO A 288 16.89 -6.29 -12.65
C PRO A 288 16.76 -6.70 -14.12
N PRO A 289 15.87 -7.66 -14.45
CA PRO A 289 15.56 -7.99 -15.84
C PRO A 289 14.75 -6.90 -16.53
N ASP A 290 14.62 -7.02 -17.85
CA ASP A 290 13.60 -6.34 -18.65
C ASP A 290 12.63 -7.36 -19.28
N PHE A 291 11.64 -6.88 -20.03
CA PHE A 291 10.69 -7.79 -20.71
C PHE A 291 11.30 -8.55 -21.89
N TYR A 292 12.43 -8.11 -22.42
CA TYR A 292 13.13 -8.78 -23.51
C TYR A 292 13.88 -10.01 -22.99
N ASP A 293 14.53 -9.88 -21.83
CA ASP A 293 15.14 -11.00 -21.09
C ASP A 293 14.07 -12.07 -20.79
N LEU A 294 12.91 -11.65 -20.27
CA LEU A 294 11.81 -12.56 -19.95
C LEU A 294 11.23 -13.25 -21.18
N ARG A 295 10.99 -12.51 -22.27
CA ARG A 295 10.50 -13.08 -23.52
C ARG A 295 11.45 -14.16 -24.03
N GLY A 296 12.75 -13.89 -24.04
CA GLY A 296 13.75 -14.85 -24.50
C GLY A 296 13.74 -16.16 -23.71
N LEU A 297 13.58 -16.10 -22.38
CA LEU A 297 13.48 -17.31 -21.55
C LEU A 297 12.19 -18.08 -21.77
N VAL A 298 11.05 -17.39 -21.81
CA VAL A 298 9.74 -18.04 -21.99
C VAL A 298 9.65 -18.72 -23.37
N GLU A 299 10.10 -18.04 -24.43
CA GLU A 299 10.12 -18.60 -25.78
C GLU A 299 11.08 -19.79 -25.91
N ALA A 300 12.19 -19.81 -25.15
CA ALA A 300 13.14 -20.93 -25.15
C ALA A 300 12.60 -22.19 -24.48
N THR A 301 11.67 -22.07 -23.53
CA THR A 301 11.09 -23.22 -22.81
C THR A 301 9.97 -23.94 -23.55
N GLY A 302 9.40 -23.34 -24.60
CA GLY A 302 8.45 -23.99 -25.51
C GLY A 302 6.96 -23.71 -25.24
N ASP A 303 6.21 -23.83 -26.35
CA ASP A 303 4.81 -23.50 -26.65
C ASP A 303 4.38 -22.02 -26.63
N VAL A 304 3.95 -21.56 -27.81
CA VAL A 304 3.31 -20.25 -28.00
C VAL A 304 1.97 -20.25 -27.27
N ASP A 305 1.87 -19.39 -26.26
CA ASP A 305 0.69 -19.26 -25.43
C ASP A 305 0.34 -17.78 -25.14
N SER A 306 -0.62 -17.57 -24.23
CA SER A 306 -1.05 -16.23 -23.85
C SER A 306 0.05 -15.42 -23.17
N LEU A 307 0.95 -16.04 -22.40
CA LEU A 307 2.10 -15.35 -21.79
C LEU A 307 3.07 -14.86 -22.85
N THR A 308 3.42 -15.74 -23.80
CA THR A 308 4.29 -15.40 -24.93
C THR A 308 3.67 -14.26 -25.76
N GLY A 309 2.36 -14.30 -26.00
CA GLY A 309 1.64 -13.23 -26.69
C GLY A 309 1.64 -11.88 -25.95
N VAL A 310 1.52 -11.88 -24.62
CA VAL A 310 1.60 -10.65 -23.80
C VAL A 310 3.02 -10.08 -23.78
N LEU A 311 4.04 -10.92 -23.53
CA LEU A 311 5.44 -10.51 -23.55
C LEU A 311 5.88 -10.03 -24.94
N GLY A 312 5.40 -10.69 -26.00
CA GLY A 312 5.56 -10.26 -27.38
C GLY A 312 5.05 -8.85 -27.59
N LYS A 313 3.78 -8.57 -27.22
CA LYS A 313 3.21 -7.21 -27.34
C LYS A 313 3.97 -6.16 -26.51
N LEU A 314 4.41 -6.48 -25.30
CA LEU A 314 5.19 -5.55 -24.45
C LEU A 314 6.51 -5.14 -25.12
N THR A 315 7.16 -6.08 -25.82
CA THR A 315 8.47 -5.89 -26.45
C THR A 315 8.36 -5.36 -27.89
N ASP A 316 7.46 -5.92 -28.71
CA ASP A 316 7.23 -5.51 -30.11
C ASP A 316 6.71 -4.08 -30.22
N LEU A 317 5.87 -3.64 -29.28
CA LEU A 317 5.38 -2.26 -29.18
C LEU A 317 6.34 -1.36 -28.40
N ASN A 318 7.48 -1.88 -27.93
CA ASN A 318 8.47 -1.16 -27.13
C ASN A 318 7.84 -0.32 -26.00
N LEU A 319 6.95 -0.94 -25.20
CA LEU A 319 6.20 -0.21 -24.16
C LEU A 319 7.10 0.17 -22.98
N PHE A 320 8.16 -0.61 -22.74
CA PHE A 320 9.20 -0.36 -21.75
C PHE A 320 10.58 -0.58 -22.39
N PRO A 321 11.61 0.15 -21.95
CA PRO A 321 12.94 0.10 -22.54
C PRO A 321 13.64 -1.24 -22.31
N SER A 322 14.42 -1.67 -23.29
CA SER A 322 15.42 -2.70 -23.06
C SER A 322 16.59 -2.13 -22.25
N ARG A 323 17.13 -2.95 -21.36
CA ARG A 323 18.36 -2.73 -20.61
C ARG A 323 19.53 -2.39 -21.52
N GLN A 324 19.59 -2.97 -22.73
CA GLN A 324 20.68 -2.71 -23.69
C GLN A 324 20.68 -1.27 -24.22
N ASN A 325 19.53 -0.60 -24.22
CA ASN A 325 19.38 0.73 -24.81
C ASN A 325 19.62 1.88 -23.81
N GLY A 326 19.79 1.58 -22.51
CA GLY A 326 20.12 2.58 -21.48
C GLY A 326 19.06 3.68 -21.25
N GLN A 327 17.82 3.47 -21.70
CA GLN A 327 16.74 4.47 -21.63
C GLN A 327 15.90 4.40 -20.35
N ALA A 328 16.11 3.37 -19.52
CA ALA A 328 15.38 3.20 -18.26
C ALA A 328 15.90 4.16 -17.18
N LEU A 329 15.00 4.92 -16.56
CA LEU A 329 15.30 5.73 -15.39
C LEU A 329 15.03 4.94 -14.11
N GLN A 330 15.79 5.24 -13.06
CA GLN A 330 15.40 4.87 -11.71
C GLN A 330 14.16 5.68 -11.30
N VAL A 331 13.30 5.12 -10.43
CA VAL A 331 12.08 5.82 -9.98
C VAL A 331 12.39 7.18 -9.37
N LYS A 332 13.50 7.30 -8.63
CA LYS A 332 13.97 8.58 -8.10
C LYS A 332 14.16 9.65 -9.19
N ASP A 333 14.74 9.28 -10.32
CA ASP A 333 15.01 10.17 -11.44
C ASP A 333 13.76 10.44 -12.27
N LEU A 334 12.85 9.46 -12.35
CA LEU A 334 11.51 9.64 -12.91
C LEU A 334 10.78 10.74 -12.14
N LEU A 335 10.79 10.69 -10.80
CA LEU A 335 10.14 11.67 -9.92
C LEU A 335 10.84 13.04 -9.87
N ALA A 336 11.90 13.27 -10.64
CA ALA A 336 12.51 14.60 -10.75
C ALA A 336 11.69 15.58 -11.62
N ARG A 337 10.60 15.10 -12.25
CA ARG A 337 9.73 15.90 -13.15
C ARG A 337 8.34 15.29 -13.28
N SER A 338 7.39 16.07 -13.78
CA SER A 338 6.05 15.59 -14.10
C SER A 338 5.99 14.85 -15.44
N TRP A 339 5.09 13.86 -15.52
CA TRP A 339 4.89 13.02 -16.70
C TRP A 339 3.43 12.95 -17.09
N ILE A 340 3.18 12.99 -18.40
CA ILE A 340 1.87 12.68 -19.00
C ILE A 340 2.07 11.41 -19.82
N ILE A 341 1.49 10.31 -19.34
CA ILE A 341 1.54 9.01 -20.00
C ILE A 341 0.30 8.90 -20.88
N ASP A 342 0.51 9.05 -22.18
CA ASP A 342 -0.56 9.03 -23.15
C ASP A 342 -0.83 7.60 -23.63
N LEU A 343 -2.02 7.10 -23.30
CA LEU A 343 -2.47 5.74 -23.56
C LEU A 343 -3.57 5.70 -24.63
N HIS A 344 -4.02 6.84 -25.18
CA HIS A 344 -5.21 6.90 -26.04
C HIS A 344 -5.09 6.07 -27.33
N ARG A 345 -3.85 5.90 -27.84
CA ARG A 345 -3.56 5.11 -29.04
C ARG A 345 -3.29 3.63 -28.75
N LEU A 346 -2.98 3.30 -27.50
CA LEU A 346 -2.68 1.95 -27.08
C LEU A 346 -3.99 1.17 -26.91
N LYS A 347 -4.27 0.22 -27.81
CA LYS A 347 -5.56 -0.51 -27.81
C LYS A 347 -5.62 -1.64 -26.79
N GLU A 348 -4.47 -2.21 -26.46
CA GLU A 348 -4.35 -3.39 -25.59
C GLU A 348 -3.26 -3.15 -24.55
N LEU A 349 -3.31 -3.89 -23.43
CA LEU A 349 -2.33 -3.80 -22.33
C LEU A 349 -2.25 -2.43 -21.61
N ARG A 350 -3.18 -1.49 -21.85
CA ARG A 350 -3.21 -0.19 -21.17
C ARG A 350 -3.20 -0.36 -19.65
N GLU A 351 -4.07 -1.23 -19.16
CA GLU A 351 -4.20 -1.53 -17.73
C GLU A 351 -2.90 -2.12 -17.21
N LEU A 352 -2.32 -3.10 -17.89
CA LEU A 352 -1.07 -3.73 -17.49
C LEU A 352 0.08 -2.71 -17.39
N VAL A 353 0.22 -1.83 -18.39
CA VAL A 353 1.24 -0.76 -18.38
C VAL A 353 1.06 0.15 -17.17
N VAL A 354 -0.17 0.63 -16.92
CA VAL A 354 -0.45 1.50 -15.77
C VAL A 354 -0.18 0.78 -14.44
N PHE A 355 -0.62 -0.47 -14.29
CA PHE A 355 -0.37 -1.24 -13.08
C PHE A 355 1.14 -1.45 -12.83
N LEU A 356 1.94 -1.71 -13.85
CA LEU A 356 3.39 -1.84 -13.71
C LEU A 356 4.08 -0.53 -13.27
N ILE A 357 3.61 0.61 -13.79
CA ILE A 357 4.11 1.94 -13.37
C ILE A 357 3.73 2.19 -11.91
N LEU A 358 2.45 2.00 -11.56
CA LEU A 358 1.95 2.20 -10.20
C LEU A 358 2.64 1.26 -9.20
N ASP A 359 2.91 0.01 -9.59
CA ASP A 359 3.62 -0.95 -8.76
C ASP A 359 5.06 -0.49 -8.49
N SER A 360 5.75 -0.01 -9.53
CA SER A 360 7.11 0.53 -9.39
C SER A 360 7.16 1.75 -8.46
N LEU A 361 6.19 2.65 -8.58
CA LEU A 361 6.05 3.81 -7.69
C LEU A 361 5.73 3.37 -6.26
N LYS A 362 4.81 2.43 -6.08
CA LYS A 362 4.45 1.88 -4.76
C LYS A 362 5.65 1.22 -4.07
N ASN A 363 6.43 0.42 -4.81
CA ASN A 363 7.65 -0.21 -4.31
C ASN A 363 8.72 0.82 -3.92
N TYR A 364 8.78 1.96 -4.61
CA TYR A 364 9.65 3.07 -4.22
C TYR A 364 9.15 3.78 -2.96
N PHE A 365 7.87 4.19 -2.92
CA PHE A 365 7.29 4.93 -1.81
C PHE A 365 7.24 4.13 -0.50
N SER A 366 7.06 2.81 -0.57
CA SER A 366 7.06 1.93 0.61
C SER A 366 8.43 1.82 1.30
N ARG A 367 9.51 2.21 0.59
CA ARG A 367 10.88 2.26 1.11
C ARG A 367 11.28 3.68 1.58
N LEU A 368 10.36 4.64 1.58
CA LEU A 368 10.62 5.97 2.12
C LEU A 368 10.20 6.05 3.59
N ARG A 369 10.76 7.03 4.30
CA ARG A 369 10.28 7.41 5.63
C ARG A 369 8.85 7.94 5.54
N ASP A 370 8.10 7.82 6.63
CA ASP A 370 6.81 8.48 6.77
C ASP A 370 6.91 9.96 6.42
N GLN A 371 5.83 10.49 5.84
CA GLN A 371 5.75 11.90 5.47
C GLN A 371 5.85 12.77 6.73
N SER A 372 6.73 13.78 6.71
CA SER A 372 6.78 14.76 7.78
C SER A 372 5.58 15.71 7.73
N VAL A 373 5.15 16.19 8.88
CA VAL A 373 4.17 17.29 9.00
C VAL A 373 4.91 18.51 9.52
N ASP A 374 4.72 19.65 8.86
CA ASP A 374 5.25 20.94 9.32
C ASP A 374 4.48 21.40 10.57
N GLU A 375 5.19 21.53 11.70
CA GLU A 375 4.58 21.83 13.00
C GLU A 375 3.93 23.22 13.06
N THR A 376 4.37 24.17 12.23
CA THR A 376 3.86 25.55 12.25
C THR A 376 2.59 25.67 11.42
N THR A 377 2.58 25.06 10.24
CA THR A 377 1.50 25.22 9.25
C THR A 377 0.49 24.08 9.25
N GLY A 378 0.86 22.92 9.81
CA GLY A 378 0.11 21.66 9.75
C GLY A 378 0.15 21.01 8.36
N ALA A 379 1.03 21.49 7.46
CA ALA A 379 1.14 20.98 6.10
C ALA A 379 1.89 19.65 6.07
N ARG A 380 1.32 18.66 5.38
CA ARG A 380 1.95 17.36 5.14
C ARG A 380 2.89 17.45 3.93
N GLU A 381 4.01 16.74 4.01
CA GLU A 381 4.95 16.61 2.90
C GLU A 381 4.32 15.82 1.75
N LEU A 382 4.29 16.42 0.55
CA LEU A 382 3.88 15.75 -0.69
C LEU A 382 5.10 15.46 -1.57
N ARG A 383 5.22 14.23 -2.08
CA ARG A 383 6.37 13.79 -2.88
C ARG A 383 6.04 13.56 -4.35
N CYS A 384 4.80 13.21 -4.66
CA CYS A 384 4.27 13.07 -6.01
C CYS A 384 2.75 13.16 -5.94
N LEU A 385 2.13 13.59 -7.04
CA LEU A 385 0.68 13.54 -7.25
C LEU A 385 0.28 12.49 -8.28
#